data_AF-A0A183BG91-F1
#
_entry.id   AF-A0A183BG91-F1
#
_cell.length_a   1.000
_cell.length_b   1.000
_cell.length_c   1.000
_cell.angle_alpha   90.00
_cell.angle_beta   90.00
_cell.angle_gamma   90.00
#
_symmetry.space_group_name_H-M   'P 1'
#
loop_
_entity.id
_entity.type
_entity.pdbx_description
1 polymer ?
#
loop_
_entity_poly.entity_id
_entity_poly.type
_entity_poly.pdbx_seq_one_letter_code
_entity_poly.pdbx_strand_id
1 'polypeptide(L)'
;MSDIPVDAPGHCPGPQSDSAGKASACAGCPNQSACASGQAKLPLALREPEVIAAIRRRLGRVQHRLLILSGKGGVGKSSVSVCLARGLCRRTHTSSGTPEDCFRVGLLDLDLCGPSTPCMLGCMEAQVSVLLPRLFTSIYGFLFSTRC
;
A
#
# COMPACT_ATOMS: atom_id res chain seq x y z
N MET A 1 17.20 6.45 -12.58
CA MET A 1 16.94 7.61 -11.69
C MET A 1 18.01 7.56 -10.61
N SER A 2 18.50 8.70 -10.13
CA SER A 2 19.47 8.73 -9.02
C SER A 2 18.79 8.32 -7.71
N ASP A 3 19.43 7.45 -6.92
CA ASP A 3 18.95 7.07 -5.57
C ASP A 3 19.10 8.22 -4.54
N ILE A 4 19.59 9.38 -4.97
CA ILE A 4 19.72 10.60 -4.17
C ILE A 4 18.38 11.35 -4.23
N PRO A 5 17.71 11.58 -3.09
CA PRO A 5 16.49 12.40 -3.03
C PRO A 5 16.72 13.84 -3.53
N VAL A 6 15.66 14.49 -4.01
CA VAL A 6 15.71 15.89 -4.47
C VAL A 6 16.16 16.85 -3.36
N ASP A 7 15.71 16.61 -2.12
CA ASP A 7 16.04 17.41 -0.94
C ASP A 7 17.29 16.91 -0.18
N ALA A 8 18.17 16.15 -0.84
CA ALA A 8 19.39 15.66 -0.22
C ALA A 8 20.44 16.79 -0.02
N PRO A 9 21.30 16.70 1.02
CA PRO A 9 22.44 17.60 1.15
C PRO A 9 23.32 17.61 -0.10
N GLY A 10 23.91 18.77 -0.41
CA GLY A 10 24.87 18.91 -1.51
C GLY A 10 26.00 17.88 -1.40
N HIS A 11 26.33 17.24 -2.53
CA HIS A 11 27.28 16.12 -2.61
C HIS A 11 26.92 14.87 -1.80
N CYS A 12 25.63 14.63 -1.52
CA CYS A 12 25.17 13.34 -0.99
C CYS A 12 25.65 12.17 -1.89
N PRO A 13 26.36 11.16 -1.35
CA PRO A 13 26.85 10.04 -2.14
C PRO A 13 25.74 9.04 -2.55
N GLY A 14 24.53 9.22 -2.05
CA GLY A 14 23.40 8.31 -2.24
C GLY A 14 23.40 7.11 -1.28
N PRO A 15 22.23 6.54 -0.94
CA PRO A 15 22.10 5.45 0.04
C PRO A 15 22.73 4.13 -0.42
N GLN A 16 22.93 3.94 -1.73
CA GLN A 16 23.56 2.74 -2.30
C GLN A 16 25.10 2.78 -2.29
N SER A 17 25.72 3.95 -2.07
CA SER A 17 27.18 4.12 -2.11
C SER A 17 27.89 3.53 -0.89
N ASP A 18 29.12 3.05 -1.05
CA ASP A 18 29.97 2.59 0.07
C ASP A 18 30.37 3.71 1.04
N SER A 19 30.30 4.96 0.57
CA SER A 19 30.52 6.18 1.35
C SER A 19 29.26 6.68 2.07
N ALA A 20 28.11 6.02 1.91
CA ALA A 20 26.85 6.39 2.57
C ALA A 20 27.01 6.36 4.10
N GLY A 21 26.62 7.45 4.77
CA GLY A 21 26.79 7.63 6.22
C GLY A 21 28.23 7.92 6.70
N LYS A 22 29.23 7.82 5.82
CA LYS A 22 30.66 7.96 6.13
C LYS A 22 31.30 9.21 5.52
N ALA A 23 30.77 9.70 4.39
CA ALA A 23 31.25 10.91 3.73
C ALA A 23 31.01 12.16 4.59
N SER A 24 31.81 13.21 4.38
CA SER A 24 31.61 14.53 5.02
C SER A 24 30.21 15.10 4.77
N ALA A 25 29.66 14.92 3.56
CA ALA A 25 28.29 15.31 3.20
C ALA A 25 27.19 14.55 3.98
N CYS A 26 27.53 13.50 4.74
CA CYS A 26 26.60 12.80 5.62
C CYS A 26 26.64 13.31 7.08
N ALA A 27 27.60 14.16 7.45
CA ALA A 27 27.71 14.69 8.81
C ALA A 27 26.49 15.55 9.17
N GLY A 28 25.82 15.24 10.28
CA GLY A 28 24.60 15.93 10.71
C GLY A 28 23.33 15.52 9.94
N CYS A 29 23.42 14.56 9.00
CA CYS A 29 22.22 14.00 8.36
C CYS A 29 21.44 13.12 9.37
N PRO A 30 20.12 13.31 9.55
CA PRO A 30 19.31 12.47 10.45
C PRO A 30 19.38 10.97 10.15
N ASN A 31 19.66 10.60 8.90
CA ASN A 31 19.78 9.22 8.44
C ASN A 31 21.23 8.69 8.42
N GLN A 32 22.22 9.42 8.96
CA GLN A 32 23.64 9.07 8.86
C GLN A 32 23.93 7.64 9.37
N SER A 33 23.40 7.28 10.55
CA SER A 33 23.57 5.95 11.16
C SER A 33 22.91 4.83 10.35
N ALA A 34 21.70 5.07 9.84
CA ALA A 34 20.96 4.13 8.99
C ALA A 34 21.65 3.89 7.63
N CYS A 35 22.31 4.91 7.08
CA CYS A 35 23.15 4.76 5.90
C CYS A 35 24.47 4.03 6.21
N ALA A 36 25.14 4.39 7.32
CA ALA A 36 26.41 3.79 7.73
C ALA A 36 26.30 2.29 8.07
N SER A 37 25.15 1.84 8.57
CA SER A 37 24.87 0.43 8.86
C SER A 37 24.77 -0.46 7.60
N GLY A 38 24.73 0.14 6.40
CA GLY A 38 24.52 -0.58 5.14
C GLY A 38 23.09 -1.07 4.92
N GLN A 39 22.19 -0.95 5.91
CA GLN A 39 20.79 -1.37 5.77
C GLN A 39 20.07 -0.66 4.61
N ALA A 40 20.43 0.59 4.32
CA ALA A 40 19.87 1.34 3.20
C ALA A 40 20.13 0.68 1.82
N LYS A 41 21.16 -0.18 1.71
CA LYS A 41 21.48 -0.93 0.48
C LYS A 41 20.65 -2.20 0.30
N LEU A 42 20.13 -2.75 1.39
CA LEU A 42 19.46 -4.05 1.37
C LEU A 42 18.04 -3.91 0.81
N PRO A 43 17.56 -4.86 -0.02
CA PRO A 43 16.15 -4.97 -0.35
C PRO A 43 15.28 -5.06 0.90
N LEU A 44 14.06 -4.51 0.86
CA LEU A 44 13.13 -4.50 2.00
C LEU A 44 12.90 -5.90 2.61
N ALA A 45 12.91 -6.95 1.77
CA ALA A 45 12.78 -8.34 2.21
C ALA A 45 13.95 -8.88 3.04
N LEU A 46 15.14 -8.28 2.96
CA LEU A 46 16.29 -8.60 3.81
C LEU A 46 16.39 -7.67 5.03
N ARG A 47 15.91 -6.42 4.92
CA ARG A 47 15.86 -5.46 6.03
C ARG A 47 14.80 -5.81 7.06
N GLU A 48 13.61 -6.18 6.58
CA GLU A 48 12.40 -6.37 7.39
C GLU A 48 11.72 -7.71 7.03
N PRO A 49 12.39 -8.85 7.23
CA PRO A 49 11.89 -10.17 6.82
C PRO A 49 10.53 -10.50 7.46
N GLU A 50 10.36 -10.18 8.74
CA GLU A 50 9.10 -10.40 9.48
C GLU A 50 7.93 -9.56 8.95
N VAL A 51 8.18 -8.32 8.54
CA VAL A 51 7.16 -7.44 7.97
C VAL A 51 6.72 -7.97 6.61
N ILE A 52 7.68 -8.37 5.76
CA ILE A 52 7.37 -9.00 4.46
C ILE A 52 6.67 -10.35 4.63
N ALA A 53 7.05 -11.17 5.61
CA ALA A 53 6.35 -12.41 5.94
C ALA A 53 4.91 -12.15 6.40
N ALA A 54 4.69 -11.15 7.26
CA ALA A 54 3.36 -10.75 7.70
C ALA A 54 2.48 -10.23 6.55
N ILE A 55 3.02 -9.41 5.65
CA ILE A 55 2.33 -8.93 4.44
C ILE A 55 1.97 -10.11 3.52
N ARG A 56 2.93 -11.00 3.23
CA ARG A 56 2.70 -12.21 2.42
C ARG A 56 1.61 -13.11 3.01
N ARG A 57 1.60 -13.32 4.34
CA ARG A 57 0.56 -14.08 5.05
C ARG A 57 -0.82 -13.44 4.94
N ARG A 58 -0.92 -12.12 5.14
CA ARG A 58 -2.21 -11.38 5.04
C ARG A 58 -2.75 -11.37 3.60
N LEU A 59 -1.89 -11.09 2.63
CA LEU A 59 -2.25 -11.01 1.21
C LEU A 59 -2.27 -12.36 0.49
N GLY A 60 -1.84 -13.45 1.12
CA GLY A 60 -1.76 -14.78 0.49
C GLY A 60 -3.13 -15.40 0.16
N ARG A 61 -4.20 -14.98 0.85
CA ARG A 61 -5.58 -15.41 0.58
C ARG A 61 -6.25 -14.67 -0.58
N VAL A 62 -5.63 -13.59 -1.04
CA VAL A 62 -6.12 -12.72 -2.11
C VAL A 62 -5.73 -13.28 -3.47
N GLN A 63 -6.72 -13.54 -4.32
CA GLN A 63 -6.52 -14.13 -5.65
C GLN A 63 -6.14 -13.07 -6.70
N HIS A 64 -6.84 -11.94 -6.70
CA HIS A 64 -6.61 -10.82 -7.63
C HIS A 64 -6.22 -9.57 -6.87
N ARG A 65 -5.34 -8.76 -7.46
CA ARG A 65 -4.77 -7.55 -6.87
C ARG A 65 -4.73 -6.46 -7.94
N LEU A 66 -5.73 -5.59 -7.96
CA LEU A 66 -5.78 -4.47 -8.92
C LEU A 66 -5.23 -3.21 -8.26
N LEU A 67 -4.21 -2.60 -8.88
CA LEU A 67 -3.62 -1.34 -8.45
C LEU A 67 -4.05 -0.21 -9.40
N ILE A 68 -4.74 0.81 -8.88
CA ILE A 68 -5.25 1.94 -9.66
C ILE A 68 -4.36 3.15 -9.40
N LEU A 69 -3.65 3.59 -10.44
CA LEU A 69 -2.69 4.70 -10.38
C LEU A 69 -3.10 5.85 -11.32
N SER A 70 -2.63 7.06 -11.02
CA SER A 70 -2.61 8.18 -11.97
C SER A 70 -1.45 9.11 -11.63
N GLY A 71 -0.82 9.68 -12.65
CA GLY A 71 0.25 10.68 -12.52
C GLY A 71 -0.23 12.10 -12.18
N LYS A 72 -1.54 12.33 -11.94
CA LYS A 72 -2.09 13.65 -11.58
C LYS A 72 -3.18 13.55 -10.50
N GLY A 73 -3.28 14.59 -9.67
CA GLY A 73 -4.39 14.79 -8.73
C GLY A 73 -5.71 15.08 -9.44
N GLY A 74 -6.84 14.90 -8.75
CA GLY A 74 -8.17 15.30 -9.24
C GLY A 74 -8.81 14.43 -10.34
N VAL A 75 -8.09 13.47 -10.96
CA VAL A 75 -8.62 12.68 -12.10
C VAL A 75 -9.70 11.62 -11.74
N GLY A 76 -10.20 11.59 -10.51
CA GLY A 76 -11.21 10.61 -10.10
C GLY A 76 -10.72 9.18 -9.81
N LYS A 77 -9.41 8.96 -9.57
CA LYS A 77 -8.82 7.64 -9.20
C LYS A 77 -9.70 6.87 -8.21
N SER A 78 -9.96 7.49 -7.06
CA SER A 78 -10.68 6.89 -5.94
C SER A 78 -12.14 6.59 -6.30
N SER A 79 -12.77 7.46 -7.09
CA SER A 79 -14.14 7.26 -7.59
C SER A 79 -14.23 6.03 -8.49
N VAL A 80 -13.25 5.84 -9.39
CA VAL A 80 -13.13 4.62 -10.21
C VAL A 80 -12.93 3.38 -9.31
N SER A 81 -12.05 3.45 -8.31
CA SER A 81 -11.81 2.36 -7.36
C SER A 81 -13.08 1.93 -6.62
N VAL A 82 -13.82 2.89 -6.05
CA VAL A 82 -15.08 2.64 -5.32
C VAL A 82 -16.17 2.10 -6.24
N CYS A 83 -16.35 2.67 -7.44
CA CYS A 83 -17.35 2.19 -8.39
C CYS A 83 -17.04 0.78 -8.91
N LEU A 84 -15.77 0.48 -9.22
CA LEU A 84 -15.33 -0.85 -9.64
C LEU A 84 -15.59 -1.90 -8.55
N ALA A 85 -15.22 -1.59 -7.30
CA ALA A 85 -15.46 -2.47 -6.17
C ALA A 85 -16.96 -2.72 -5.92
N ARG A 86 -17.79 -1.68 -5.94
CA ARG A 86 -19.26 -1.81 -5.82
C ARG A 86 -19.84 -2.64 -6.97
N GLY A 87 -19.33 -2.50 -8.19
CA GLY A 87 -19.73 -3.31 -9.34
C GLY A 87 -19.38 -4.79 -9.17
N LEU A 88 -18.21 -5.10 -8.60
CA LEU A 88 -17.75 -6.47 -8.41
C LEU A 88 -18.39 -7.16 -7.20
N CYS A 89 -18.63 -6.47 -6.08
CA CYS A 89 -19.46 -6.99 -4.99
C CYS A 89 -20.86 -7.42 -5.45
N ARG A 90 -21.40 -6.75 -6.47
CA ARG A 90 -22.73 -7.01 -7.04
C ARG A 90 -22.73 -8.07 -8.15
N ARG A 91 -21.55 -8.53 -8.58
CA ARG A 91 -21.43 -9.49 -9.67
C ARG A 91 -21.35 -10.90 -9.09
N THR A 92 -22.30 -11.75 -9.48
CA THR A 92 -22.22 -13.18 -9.18
C THR A 92 -21.14 -13.83 -10.06
N HIS A 93 -20.37 -14.75 -9.48
CA HIS A 93 -19.31 -15.49 -10.18
C HIS A 93 -19.72 -16.92 -10.56
N THR A 94 -20.98 -17.29 -10.28
CA THR A 94 -21.61 -18.55 -10.72
C THR A 94 -23.06 -18.27 -11.17
N SER A 95 -23.67 -19.28 -11.80
CA SER A 95 -25.04 -19.23 -12.30
C SER A 95 -26.12 -19.48 -11.25
N SER A 96 -25.76 -19.91 -10.02
CA SER A 96 -26.72 -20.24 -8.95
C SER A 96 -27.29 -19.01 -8.24
N GLY A 97 -26.62 -17.85 -8.34
CA GLY A 97 -27.15 -16.57 -7.85
C GLY A 97 -27.30 -16.47 -6.33
N THR A 98 -26.63 -17.31 -5.55
CA THR A 98 -26.69 -17.24 -4.08
C THR A 98 -25.81 -16.10 -3.54
N PRO A 99 -26.04 -15.60 -2.32
CA PRO A 99 -25.21 -14.54 -1.72
C PRO A 99 -23.73 -14.94 -1.56
N GLU A 100 -23.45 -16.24 -1.40
CA GLU A 100 -22.11 -16.83 -1.35
C GLU A 100 -21.38 -16.74 -2.72
N ASP A 101 -22.13 -16.62 -3.81
CA ASP A 101 -21.62 -16.52 -5.19
C ASP A 101 -21.19 -15.08 -5.56
N CYS A 102 -21.11 -14.14 -4.62
CA CYS A 102 -20.63 -12.78 -4.86
C CYS A 102 -19.12 -12.64 -4.62
N PHE A 103 -18.43 -11.75 -5.34
CA PHE A 103 -17.01 -11.50 -5.08
C PHE A 103 -16.80 -10.82 -3.72
N ARG A 104 -15.99 -11.43 -2.84
CA ARG A 104 -15.54 -10.81 -1.59
C ARG A 104 -14.45 -9.78 -1.88
N VAL A 105 -14.85 -8.52 -2.03
CA VAL A 105 -13.98 -7.40 -2.40
C VAL A 105 -13.46 -6.65 -1.18
N GLY A 106 -12.13 -6.61 -1.06
CA GLY A 106 -11.42 -5.61 -0.25
C GLY A 106 -11.03 -4.40 -1.09
N LEU A 107 -10.63 -3.33 -0.40
CA LEU A 107 -10.07 -2.09 -0.93
C LEU A 107 -8.84 -1.78 -0.04
N LEU A 108 -7.58 -1.69 -0.54
CA LEU A 108 -6.40 -1.01 0.11
C LEU A 108 -5.78 0.17 -0.72
N ASP A 109 -5.95 1.42 -0.29
CA ASP A 109 -5.63 2.70 -0.99
C ASP A 109 -4.51 3.35 -0.18
N LEU A 110 -3.71 4.08 -0.92
CA LEU A 110 -2.36 4.49 -0.55
C LEU A 110 -2.16 5.98 -0.85
N ASP A 111 -3.25 6.70 -1.18
CA ASP A 111 -3.26 8.14 -1.38
C ASP A 111 -3.19 8.84 -0.01
N LEU A 112 -1.98 9.31 0.31
CA LEU A 112 -1.68 10.06 1.54
C LEU A 112 -2.35 11.44 1.55
N CYS A 113 -2.77 11.94 0.38
CA CYS A 113 -3.26 13.29 0.17
C CYS A 113 -4.80 13.39 0.15
N GLY A 114 -5.44 12.93 1.22
CA GLY A 114 -6.83 13.28 1.57
C GLY A 114 -7.82 12.09 1.60
N PRO A 115 -8.76 12.07 2.58
CA PRO A 115 -9.68 10.96 2.80
C PRO A 115 -10.86 10.94 1.81
N SER A 116 -10.55 10.69 0.53
CA SER A 116 -11.55 10.59 -0.53
C SER A 116 -12.41 9.32 -0.40
N THR A 117 -11.79 8.18 -0.07
CA THR A 117 -12.46 6.87 -0.01
C THR A 117 -13.49 6.73 1.13
N PRO A 118 -13.20 7.09 2.40
CA PRO A 118 -14.21 7.00 3.47
C PRO A 118 -15.45 7.86 3.22
N CYS A 119 -15.27 9.04 2.60
CA CYS A 119 -16.34 9.94 2.21
C CYS A 119 -17.26 9.30 1.15
N MET A 120 -16.72 8.77 0.05
CA MET A 120 -17.52 8.13 -1.01
C MET A 120 -18.21 6.82 -0.59
N LEU A 121 -17.71 6.16 0.46
CA LEU A 121 -18.35 4.99 1.06
C LEU A 121 -19.41 5.36 2.12
N GLY A 122 -19.52 6.63 2.53
CA GLY A 122 -20.42 7.07 3.59
C GLY A 122 -19.98 6.62 4.99
N CYS A 123 -18.69 6.34 5.19
CA CYS A 123 -18.14 5.74 6.41
C CYS A 123 -17.27 6.72 7.22
N MET A 124 -17.49 8.04 7.13
CA MET A 124 -16.65 9.03 7.81
C MET A 124 -16.70 8.94 9.35
N GLU A 125 -17.80 8.44 9.92
CA GLU A 125 -17.97 8.24 11.36
C GLU A 125 -17.72 6.78 11.81
N ALA A 126 -17.34 5.88 10.90
CA ALA A 126 -17.07 4.49 11.24
C ALA A 126 -15.74 4.37 12.00
N GLN A 127 -15.76 3.75 13.19
CA GLN A 127 -14.52 3.46 13.91
C GLN A 127 -13.62 2.51 13.11
N VAL A 128 -12.31 2.76 13.14
CA VAL A 128 -11.29 1.89 12.55
C VAL A 128 -11.15 0.62 13.40
N SER A 129 -11.96 -0.38 13.07
CA SER A 129 -11.97 -1.68 13.74
C SER A 129 -10.82 -2.56 13.27
N VAL A 130 -9.75 -2.69 14.06
CA VAL A 130 -8.64 -3.61 13.77
C VAL A 130 -9.04 -5.05 14.11
N LEU A 131 -9.90 -5.65 13.27
CA LEU A 131 -10.42 -7.00 13.50
C LEU A 131 -9.49 -8.09 12.95
N LEU A 132 -8.95 -8.91 13.85
CA LEU A 132 -8.55 -10.29 13.58
C LEU A 132 -9.62 -11.20 14.24
N PRO A 133 -10.05 -12.34 13.65
CA PRO A 133 -9.90 -12.79 12.27
C PRO A 133 -11.24 -13.31 11.69
N ARG A 134 -12.24 -12.45 11.46
CA ARG A 134 -13.50 -12.79 10.74
C ARG A 134 -14.17 -11.51 10.22
N LEU A 135 -14.59 -11.52 8.95
CA LEU A 135 -15.07 -10.38 8.14
C LEU A 135 -14.04 -9.25 7.95
N PHE A 136 -13.75 -8.94 6.68
CA PHE A 136 -13.05 -7.71 6.29
C PHE A 136 -14.08 -6.71 5.79
N THR A 137 -14.25 -5.60 6.51
CA THR A 137 -15.00 -4.43 6.05
C THR A 137 -14.10 -3.22 6.16
N SER A 138 -13.90 -2.52 5.04
CA SER A 138 -13.11 -1.29 4.96
C SER A 138 -11.61 -1.46 5.29
N ILE A 139 -10.70 -0.58 4.89
CA ILE A 139 -10.86 0.64 4.09
C ILE A 139 -9.71 0.65 3.07
N TYR A 140 -9.86 1.40 1.98
CA TYR A 140 -8.72 1.71 1.13
C TYR A 140 -9.08 1.77 -0.42
N GLY A 141 -8.52 0.85 -1.26
CA GLY A 141 -8.21 0.84 -2.73
C GLY A 141 -8.06 -0.53 -3.48
N PHE A 142 -6.95 -1.32 -3.33
CA PHE A 142 -6.67 -2.64 -3.97
C PHE A 142 -7.93 -3.51 -4.02
N LEU A 143 -8.38 -3.84 -5.24
CA LEU A 143 -9.43 -4.83 -5.39
C LEU A 143 -8.89 -6.21 -5.06
N PHE A 144 -9.42 -6.80 -3.98
CA PHE A 144 -9.22 -8.20 -3.65
C PHE A 144 -10.38 -9.07 -4.14
N SER A 145 -10.11 -10.35 -4.37
CA SER A 145 -11.13 -11.39 -4.53
C SER A 145 -10.70 -12.58 -3.67
N THR A 146 -11.61 -13.07 -2.82
CA THR A 146 -11.40 -14.28 -2.03
C THR A 146 -12.60 -15.20 -2.20
N ARG A 147 -12.39 -16.39 -2.80
CA ARG A 147 -13.39 -17.49 -2.77
C ARG A 147 -13.79 -17.79 -1.32
N CYS A 148 -15.02 -18.27 -1.15
CA CYS A 148 -15.56 -18.78 0.11
C CYS A 148 -14.57 -19.68 0.86
#